data_AF-A0A7C6VY40-F1
#
_entry.id   AF-A0A7C6VY40-F1
#
_cell.length_a   1.000
_cell.length_b   1.000
_cell.length_c   1.000
_cell.angle_alpha   90.00
_cell.angle_beta   90.00
_cell.angle_gamma   90.00
#
_symmetry.space_group_name_H-M   'P 1'
#
loop_
_entity.id
_entity.type
_entity.pdbx_description
1 polymer ?
#
loop_
_entity_poly.entity_id
_entity_poly.type
_entity_poly.pdbx_seq_one_letter_code
_entity_poly.pdbx_strand_id
1 'polypeptide(L)'
;MRLELLHVEVTDAREGESLRRYPLQDGDVMVVDRGYNSARALIECADRGVAVVVRYNPHGLNLDDATAAKIDWLAALQAMAETERCLPVRVQVQGQFIEGYLHGGRLPPAQAAAARRRVQVQARTLALAEWVLVLTTLPPAVLPTTTALAPYRLR
;
A
#
# COMPACT_ATOMS: atom_id res chain seq x y z
N MET A 1 -5.16 9.83 25.47
CA MET A 1 -5.35 8.67 24.59
C MET A 1 -4.56 7.51 25.21
N ARG A 2 -5.23 6.39 25.52
CA ARG A 2 -4.58 5.20 26.10
C ARG A 2 -4.42 4.17 24.98
N LEU A 3 -3.23 3.59 24.86
CA LEU A 3 -2.97 2.50 23.94
C LEU A 3 -3.13 1.18 24.70
N GLU A 4 -3.86 0.24 24.13
CA GLU A 4 -4.09 -1.08 24.70
C GLU A 4 -3.72 -2.16 23.68
N LEU A 5 -3.13 -3.25 24.16
CA LEU A 5 -2.81 -4.41 23.34
C LEU A 5 -4.04 -5.31 23.28
N LEU A 6 -4.69 -5.37 22.11
CA LEU A 6 -5.93 -6.13 21.96
C LEU A 6 -5.69 -7.61 21.63
N HIS A 7 -4.64 -7.91 20.87
CA HIS A 7 -4.41 -9.26 20.38
C HIS A 7 -2.92 -9.51 20.11
N VAL A 8 -2.44 -10.68 20.52
CA VAL A 8 -1.14 -11.25 20.15
C VAL A 8 -1.34 -12.73 19.92
N GLU A 9 -0.92 -13.19 18.75
CA GLU A 9 -0.82 -14.61 18.42
C GLU A 9 0.66 -14.95 18.21
N VAL A 10 1.13 -16.02 18.85
CA VAL A 10 2.49 -16.54 18.68
C VAL A 10 2.39 -17.87 17.96
N THR A 11 2.88 -17.93 16.72
CA THR A 11 2.92 -19.14 15.90
C THR A 11 4.26 -19.87 16.02
N ASP A 12 4.32 -21.12 15.57
CA ASP A 12 5.58 -21.85 15.44
C ASP A 12 6.23 -21.65 14.05
N ALA A 13 7.39 -22.29 13.82
CA ALA A 13 8.13 -22.15 12.57
C ALA A 13 7.44 -22.78 11.33
N ARG A 14 6.31 -23.46 11.50
CA ARG A 14 5.58 -24.12 10.40
C ARG A 14 4.53 -23.21 9.78
N GLU A 15 4.20 -22.10 10.44
CA GLU A 15 3.12 -21.22 10.03
C GLU A 15 3.61 -19.80 9.75
N GLY A 16 3.33 -19.31 8.54
CA GLY A 16 3.66 -17.95 8.13
C GLY A 16 2.73 -16.90 8.73
N GLU A 17 3.23 -15.66 8.75
CA GLU A 17 2.47 -14.46 9.09
C GLU A 17 1.28 -14.29 8.14
N SER A 18 0.09 -14.00 8.69
CA SER A 18 -1.14 -13.87 7.91
C SER A 18 -2.09 -12.87 8.55
N LEU A 19 -2.68 -12.01 7.73
CA LEU A 19 -3.67 -11.03 8.15
C LEU A 19 -4.96 -11.68 8.70
N ARG A 20 -5.20 -12.94 8.35
CA ARG A 20 -6.40 -13.69 8.81
C ARG A 20 -6.39 -14.00 10.30
N ARG A 21 -5.21 -13.94 10.93
CA ARG A 21 -5.01 -14.24 12.36
C ARG A 21 -5.58 -13.16 13.27
N TYR A 22 -5.68 -11.94 12.78
CA TYR A 22 -6.20 -10.83 13.56
C TYR A 22 -7.74 -10.89 13.61
N PRO A 23 -8.36 -10.68 14.80
CA PRO A 23 -9.81 -10.72 14.99
C PRO A 23 -10.49 -9.44 14.49
N LEU A 24 -10.21 -9.05 13.24
CA LEU A 24 -10.74 -7.85 12.60
C LEU A 24 -12.25 -7.98 12.36
N GLN A 25 -12.99 -6.90 12.57
CA GLN A 25 -14.43 -6.81 12.44
C GLN A 25 -14.82 -5.85 11.30
N ASP A 26 -16.06 -5.95 10.85
CA ASP A 26 -16.63 -4.99 9.90
C ASP A 26 -16.47 -3.55 10.45
N GLY A 27 -15.98 -2.64 9.60
CA GLY A 27 -15.66 -1.27 9.97
C GLY A 27 -14.25 -1.04 10.54
N ASP A 28 -13.47 -2.09 10.80
CA ASP A 28 -12.05 -1.93 11.19
C ASP A 28 -11.22 -1.37 10.03
N VAL A 29 -10.16 -0.62 10.38
CA VAL A 29 -9.16 -0.12 9.44
C VAL A 29 -7.81 -0.72 9.79
N MET A 30 -7.25 -1.47 8.86
CA MET A 30 -5.96 -2.12 9.02
C MET A 30 -4.85 -1.34 8.32
N VAL A 31 -3.79 -0.99 9.07
CA VAL A 31 -2.61 -0.27 8.56
C VAL A 31 -1.40 -1.20 8.59
N VAL A 32 -0.82 -1.53 7.42
CA VAL A 32 0.19 -2.60 7.28
C VAL A 32 1.35 -2.23 6.33
N ASP A 33 2.54 -2.79 6.58
CA ASP A 33 3.73 -2.56 5.74
C ASP A 33 3.69 -3.39 4.44
N ARG A 34 4.68 -3.17 3.57
CA ARG A 34 4.80 -3.72 2.21
C ARG A 34 4.88 -5.24 2.10
N GLY A 35 5.11 -5.95 3.21
CA GLY A 35 5.08 -7.43 3.23
C GLY A 35 3.68 -7.99 2.96
N TYR A 36 2.64 -7.17 3.14
CA TYR A 36 1.24 -7.55 3.05
C TYR A 36 0.58 -7.24 1.70
N ASN A 37 1.37 -7.06 0.62
CA ASN A 37 0.89 -6.78 -0.73
C ASN A 37 0.33 -8.02 -1.46
N SER A 38 -0.51 -8.82 -0.80
CA SER A 38 -1.18 -9.97 -1.42
C SER A 38 -2.57 -9.58 -1.89
N ALA A 39 -2.82 -9.60 -3.21
CA ALA A 39 -4.15 -9.30 -3.78
C ALA A 39 -5.26 -10.10 -3.09
N ARG A 40 -5.04 -11.40 -2.92
CA ARG A 40 -6.00 -12.29 -2.26
C ARG A 40 -6.27 -11.89 -0.81
N ALA A 41 -5.22 -11.58 -0.04
CA ALA A 41 -5.40 -11.18 1.36
C ALA A 41 -6.13 -9.84 1.49
N LEU A 42 -5.86 -8.88 0.59
CA LEU A 42 -6.53 -7.59 0.58
C LEU A 42 -8.02 -7.73 0.21
N ILE A 43 -8.34 -8.55 -0.80
CA ILE A 43 -9.73 -8.84 -1.20
C ILE A 43 -10.48 -9.50 -0.04
N GLU A 44 -9.88 -10.51 0.60
CA GLU A 44 -10.51 -11.18 1.74
C GLU A 44 -10.75 -10.25 2.95
N CYS A 45 -9.90 -9.24 3.16
CA CYS A 45 -10.16 -8.22 4.18
C CYS A 45 -11.35 -7.34 3.80
N ALA A 46 -11.38 -6.86 2.56
CA ALA A 46 -12.48 -6.04 2.06
C ALA A 46 -13.83 -6.80 2.06
N ASP A 47 -13.84 -8.08 1.72
CA ASP A 47 -15.03 -8.94 1.76
C ASP A 47 -15.60 -9.09 3.17
N ARG A 48 -14.76 -8.89 4.21
CA ARG A 48 -15.18 -8.86 5.63
C ARG A 48 -15.61 -7.47 6.11
N GLY A 49 -15.64 -6.48 5.23
CA GLY A 49 -15.92 -5.08 5.58
C GLY A 49 -14.75 -4.36 6.27
N VAL A 50 -13.55 -4.95 6.22
CA VAL A 50 -12.34 -4.35 6.79
C VAL A 50 -11.67 -3.48 5.74
N ALA A 51 -11.46 -2.21 6.06
CA ALA A 51 -10.71 -1.31 5.21
C ALA A 51 -9.21 -1.53 5.36
N VAL A 52 -8.45 -1.35 4.28
CA VAL A 52 -7.01 -1.57 4.28
C VAL A 52 -6.26 -0.29 3.93
N VAL A 53 -5.10 -0.09 4.55
CA VAL A 53 -4.12 0.95 4.25
C VAL A 53 -2.74 0.28 4.24
N VAL A 54 -2.27 -0.10 3.06
CA VAL A 54 -1.02 -0.86 2.90
C VAL A 54 0.04 -0.01 2.22
N ARG A 55 1.27 -0.09 2.71
CA ARG A 55 2.42 0.44 1.96
C ARG A 55 2.60 -0.36 0.67
N TYR A 56 2.27 0.26 -0.44
CA TYR A 56 2.25 -0.41 -1.73
C TYR A 56 3.66 -0.60 -2.30
N ASN A 57 3.89 -1.76 -2.91
CA ASN A 57 5.11 -2.08 -3.65
C ASN A 57 4.75 -2.58 -5.06
N PRO A 58 5.07 -1.82 -6.13
CA PRO A 58 4.78 -2.18 -7.51
C PRO A 58 5.43 -3.50 -7.98
N HIS A 59 6.45 -4.00 -7.27
CA HIS A 59 7.10 -5.27 -7.62
C HIS A 59 6.32 -6.51 -7.17
N GLY A 60 5.52 -6.39 -6.10
CA GLY A 60 4.85 -7.53 -5.46
C GLY A 60 3.37 -7.67 -5.80
N LEU A 61 2.75 -6.60 -6.31
CA LEU A 61 1.33 -6.54 -6.61
C LEU A 61 1.13 -5.65 -7.83
N ASN A 62 0.40 -6.15 -8.84
CA ASN A 62 -0.04 -5.33 -9.95
C ASN A 62 -1.37 -4.67 -9.59
N LEU A 63 -1.56 -3.44 -10.07
CA LEU A 63 -2.81 -2.73 -9.97
C LEU A 63 -3.32 -2.42 -11.37
N ASP A 64 -4.63 -2.46 -11.50
CA ASP A 64 -5.33 -2.15 -12.73
C ASP A 64 -6.04 -0.79 -12.59
N ASP A 65 -6.28 -0.12 -13.71
CA ASP A 65 -7.07 1.10 -13.75
C ASP A 65 -8.58 0.81 -13.75
N ALA A 66 -9.40 1.85 -13.87
CA ALA A 66 -10.86 1.74 -13.93
C ALA A 66 -11.36 0.90 -15.13
N THR A 67 -10.53 0.72 -16.16
CA THR A 67 -10.81 -0.10 -17.35
C THR A 67 -10.28 -1.53 -17.24
N ALA A 68 -9.75 -1.92 -16.07
CA ALA A 68 -9.08 -3.20 -15.84
C ALA A 68 -7.80 -3.39 -16.66
N ALA A 69 -7.15 -2.30 -17.08
CA ALA A 69 -5.84 -2.34 -17.72
C ALA A 69 -4.73 -2.17 -16.67
N LYS A 70 -3.66 -2.98 -16.80
CA LYS A 70 -2.51 -2.91 -15.91
C LYS A 70 -1.84 -1.55 -15.98
N ILE A 71 -1.58 -0.96 -14.81
CA ILE A 71 -0.93 0.35 -14.72
C ILE A 71 0.60 0.17 -14.73
N ASP A 72 1.29 0.85 -15.66
CA ASP A 72 2.75 1.01 -15.57
C ASP A 72 3.11 2.15 -14.61
N TRP A 73 3.35 1.77 -13.36
CA TRP A 73 3.69 2.72 -12.31
C TRP A 73 5.00 3.47 -12.55
N LEU A 74 5.98 2.87 -13.24
CA LEU A 74 7.22 3.58 -13.52
C LEU A 74 6.94 4.76 -14.45
N ALA A 75 6.26 4.50 -15.57
CA ALA A 75 5.89 5.52 -16.53
C ALA A 75 4.97 6.58 -15.89
N ALA A 76 3.97 6.13 -15.13
CA ALA A 76 3.03 7.02 -14.45
C ALA A 76 3.73 7.97 -13.46
N LEU A 77 4.69 7.47 -12.67
CA LEU A 77 5.42 8.29 -11.69
C LEU A 77 6.49 9.18 -12.34
N GLN A 78 7.12 8.75 -13.44
CA GLN A 78 8.10 9.57 -14.17
C GLN A 78 7.45 10.74 -14.90
N ALA A 79 6.22 10.58 -15.38
CA ALA A 79 5.46 11.64 -16.05
C ALA A 79 4.85 12.67 -15.08
N MET A 80 4.96 12.47 -13.77
CA MET A 80 4.35 13.34 -12.77
C MET A 80 5.22 14.56 -12.46
N ALA A 81 4.64 15.75 -12.62
CA ALA A 81 5.20 17.02 -12.13
C ALA A 81 4.83 17.29 -10.66
N GLU A 82 3.70 16.75 -10.20
CA GLU A 82 3.17 16.95 -8.84
C GLU A 82 3.93 16.12 -7.80
N THR A 83 3.99 16.64 -6.58
CA THR A 83 4.66 15.98 -5.45
C THR A 83 3.78 14.97 -4.73
N GLU A 84 2.46 15.05 -4.92
CA GLU A 84 1.46 14.14 -4.36
C GLU A 84 0.38 13.83 -5.39
N ARG A 85 -0.21 12.64 -5.33
CA ARG A 85 -1.34 12.26 -6.19
C ARG A 85 -2.18 11.17 -5.55
N CYS A 86 -3.46 11.13 -5.91
CA CYS A 86 -4.38 10.06 -5.59
C CYS A 86 -5.05 9.60 -6.89
N LEU A 87 -5.07 8.29 -7.14
CA LEU A 87 -5.72 7.70 -8.32
C LEU A 87 -6.60 6.52 -7.90
N PRO A 88 -7.80 6.37 -8.50
CA PRO A 88 -8.58 5.15 -8.34
C PRO A 88 -7.85 3.99 -9.03
N VAL A 89 -7.86 2.83 -8.38
CA VAL A 89 -7.19 1.61 -8.84
C VAL A 89 -8.04 0.39 -8.49
N ARG A 90 -7.74 -0.73 -9.15
CA ARG A 90 -8.28 -2.04 -8.83
C ARG A 90 -7.16 -2.98 -8.44
N VAL A 91 -7.43 -3.78 -7.40
CA VAL A 91 -6.63 -4.95 -7.04
C VAL A 91 -7.40 -6.16 -7.55
N GLN A 92 -6.78 -6.98 -8.41
CA GLN A 92 -7.46 -8.11 -9.04
C GLN A 92 -6.65 -9.41 -8.91
N VAL A 93 -7.35 -10.52 -8.64
CA VAL A 93 -6.79 -11.87 -8.67
C VAL A 93 -7.88 -12.88 -9.04
N GLN A 94 -7.59 -13.80 -9.98
CA GLN A 94 -8.49 -14.90 -10.35
C GLN A 94 -9.95 -14.48 -10.65
N GLY A 95 -10.16 -13.30 -11.23
CA GLY A 95 -11.49 -12.77 -11.57
C GLY A 95 -12.23 -12.06 -10.43
N GLN A 96 -11.68 -12.06 -9.21
CA GLN A 96 -12.14 -11.22 -8.11
C GLN A 96 -11.37 -9.91 -8.10
N PHE A 97 -12.05 -8.82 -7.73
CA PHE A 97 -11.41 -7.52 -7.59
C PHE A 97 -12.00 -6.72 -6.44
N ILE A 98 -11.20 -5.78 -5.94
CA ILE A 98 -11.64 -4.69 -5.08
C ILE A 98 -11.20 -3.36 -5.68
N GLU A 99 -12.02 -2.34 -5.47
CA GLU A 99 -11.68 -0.97 -5.82
C GLU A 99 -10.95 -0.29 -4.65
N GLY A 100 -10.05 0.62 -4.98
CA GLY A 100 -9.31 1.38 -4.00
C GLY A 100 -8.65 2.59 -4.62
N TYR A 101 -7.74 3.17 -3.85
CA TYR A 101 -7.05 4.39 -4.15
C TYR A 101 -5.56 4.20 -3.91
N LEU A 102 -4.76 4.55 -4.90
CA LEU A 102 -3.32 4.65 -4.73
C LEU A 102 -2.94 6.10 -4.46
N HIS A 103 -2.42 6.34 -3.27
CA HIS A 103 -1.78 7.59 -2.88
C HIS A 103 -0.29 7.50 -3.16
N GLY A 104 0.23 8.47 -3.90
CA GLY A 104 1.65 8.63 -4.15
C GLY A 104 2.14 9.95 -3.57
N GLY A 105 3.33 9.93 -2.97
CA GLY A 105 4.02 11.15 -2.55
C GLY A 105 5.53 11.04 -2.74
N ARG A 106 6.12 12.07 -3.35
CA ARG A 106 7.56 12.14 -3.54
C ARG A 106 8.27 12.40 -2.21
N LEU A 107 9.35 11.66 -1.96
CA LEU A 107 10.20 11.84 -0.81
C LEU A 107 11.03 13.13 -0.95
N PRO A 108 11.29 13.84 0.16
CA PRO A 108 12.21 14.96 0.16
C PRO A 108 13.60 14.55 -0.36
N PRO A 109 14.37 15.44 -1.02
CA PRO A 109 15.66 15.10 -1.63
C PRO A 109 16.66 14.39 -0.71
N ALA A 110 16.68 14.75 0.58
CA ALA A 110 17.54 14.12 1.59
C ALA A 110 17.18 12.65 1.85
N GLN A 111 15.88 12.33 1.93
CA GLN A 111 15.39 10.95 2.10
C GLN A 111 15.53 10.16 0.80
N ALA A 112 15.28 10.78 -0.36
CA ALA A 112 15.51 10.18 -1.67
C ALA A 112 16.98 9.76 -1.85
N ALA A 113 17.94 10.61 -1.47
CA ALA A 113 19.36 10.26 -1.52
C ALA A 113 19.72 9.08 -0.60
N ALA A 114 19.13 9.01 0.60
CA ALA A 114 19.31 7.87 1.50
C ALA A 114 18.68 6.57 0.94
N ALA A 115 17.49 6.66 0.34
CA ALA A 115 16.82 5.55 -0.31
C ALA A 115 17.64 5.02 -1.51
N ARG A 116 18.14 5.91 -2.37
CA ARG A 116 19.03 5.54 -3.49
C ARG A 116 20.32 4.86 -3.00
N ARG A 117 20.93 5.34 -1.90
CA ARG A 117 22.13 4.71 -1.31
C ARG A 117 21.91 3.28 -0.80
N ARG A 118 20.68 2.94 -0.40
CA ARG A 118 20.32 1.58 0.05
C ARG A 118 20.09 0.61 -1.09
N VAL A 119 20.08 1.08 -2.35
CA VAL A 119 19.69 0.31 -3.54
C VAL A 119 20.78 0.45 -4.61
N GLN A 120 21.71 -0.50 -4.70
CA GLN A 120 22.58 -0.64 -5.88
C GLN A 120 21.86 -1.45 -6.97
N VAL A 121 20.86 -0.86 -7.61
CA VAL A 121 20.03 -1.58 -8.60
C VAL A 121 19.55 -0.65 -9.72
N GLN A 122 19.18 -1.27 -10.85
CA GLN A 122 18.63 -0.71 -12.10
C GLN A 122 17.82 0.58 -11.94
N ALA A 123 17.90 1.48 -12.94
CA ALA A 123 17.26 2.80 -12.95
C ALA A 123 15.76 2.81 -12.56
N ARG A 124 15.03 1.74 -12.91
CA ARG A 124 13.63 1.53 -12.53
C ARG A 124 13.41 1.49 -11.01
N THR A 125 14.28 0.79 -10.29
CA THR A 125 14.19 0.67 -8.83
C THR A 125 14.53 1.99 -8.14
N LEU A 126 15.47 2.76 -8.71
CA LEU A 126 15.85 4.08 -8.20
C LEU A 126 14.72 5.10 -8.37
N ALA A 127 14.01 5.07 -9.49
CA ALA A 127 12.85 5.94 -9.72
C ALA A 127 11.74 5.67 -8.69
N LEU A 128 11.44 4.39 -8.41
CA LEU A 128 10.45 4.02 -7.39
C LEU A 128 10.91 4.35 -5.96
N ALA A 129 12.21 4.33 -5.69
CA ALA A 129 12.77 4.66 -4.37
C ALA A 129 12.59 6.12 -3.95
N GLU A 130 12.22 7.02 -4.88
CA GLU A 130 11.88 8.41 -4.59
C GLU A 130 10.43 8.60 -4.13
N TRP A 131 9.62 7.55 -4.13
CA TRP A 131 8.20 7.64 -3.86
C TRP A 131 7.80 6.80 -2.64
N VAL A 132 6.86 7.33 -1.88
CA VAL A 132 6.04 6.56 -0.95
C VAL A 132 4.70 6.33 -1.64
N LEU A 133 4.34 5.06 -1.78
CA LEU A 133 3.09 4.63 -2.35
C LEU A 133 2.27 3.93 -1.28
N VAL A 134 1.00 4.29 -1.16
CA VAL A 134 0.07 3.71 -0.19
C VAL A 134 -1.22 3.37 -0.92
N LEU A 135 -1.61 2.10 -0.86
CA LEU A 135 -2.87 1.61 -1.39
C LEU A 135 -3.88 1.55 -0.26
N THR A 136 -5.10 2.04 -0.50
CA THR A 136 -6.19 1.95 0.46
C THR A 136 -7.53 1.67 -0.19
N THR A 137 -8.45 1.03 0.54
CA THR A 137 -9.87 0.94 0.13
C THR A 137 -10.71 2.11 0.65
N LEU A 138 -10.15 2.98 1.49
CA LEU A 138 -10.84 4.18 1.98
C LEU A 138 -10.86 5.26 0.90
N PRO A 139 -12.00 5.93 0.68
CA PRO A 139 -12.05 7.04 -0.26
C PRO A 139 -11.22 8.23 0.23
N PRO A 140 -10.66 9.05 -0.68
CA PRO A 140 -9.83 10.20 -0.32
C PRO A 140 -10.58 11.27 0.49
N ALA A 141 -11.92 11.27 0.45
CA ALA A 141 -12.76 12.09 1.31
C ALA A 141 -12.70 11.67 2.80
N VAL A 142 -12.44 10.40 3.08
CA VAL A 142 -12.28 9.84 4.43
C VAL A 142 -10.81 9.82 4.85
N LEU A 143 -9.91 9.42 3.94
CA LEU A 143 -8.47 9.37 4.17
C LEU A 143 -7.73 10.22 3.13
N PRO A 144 -7.49 11.52 3.40
CA PRO A 144 -6.73 12.39 2.51
C PRO A 144 -5.29 11.89 2.29
N THR A 145 -4.72 12.18 1.12
CA THR A 145 -3.35 11.75 0.72
C THR A 145 -2.27 12.08 1.75
N THR A 146 -2.31 13.28 2.32
CA THR A 146 -1.34 13.70 3.34
C THR A 146 -1.39 12.79 4.57
N THR A 147 -2.58 12.42 5.04
CA THR A 147 -2.80 11.51 6.17
C THR A 147 -2.42 10.07 5.81
N ALA A 148 -2.80 9.59 4.62
CA ALA A 148 -2.45 8.24 4.16
C ALA A 148 -0.93 8.02 4.10
N LEU A 149 -0.18 9.04 3.70
CA LEU A 149 1.27 8.98 3.54
C LEU A 149 2.04 9.23 4.85
N ALA A 150 1.43 9.92 5.83
CA ALA A 150 2.12 10.35 7.05
C ALA A 150 2.80 9.20 7.84
N PRO A 151 2.17 8.02 8.06
CA PRO A 151 2.81 6.92 8.79
C PRO A 151 4.09 6.39 8.11
N TYR A 152 4.20 6.59 6.80
CA TYR A 152 5.26 6.01 5.99
C TYR A 152 6.35 7.01 5.57
N ARG A 153 6.13 8.32 5.79
CA ARG A 153 7.12 9.40 5.58
C ARG A 153 8.06 9.62 6.76
N LEU A 154 7.69 9.11 7.94
CA LEU A 154 8.48 9.19 9.17
C LEU A 154 9.51 8.05 9.22
N ARG A 155 10.56 8.11 8.38
CA ARG A 155 11.70 7.18 8.41
C ARG A 155 13.02 7.86 8.06
#